data_AF-A0A374WCP6-F1
#
_entry.id   AF-A0A374WCP6-F1
#
_cell.length_a   1.000
_cell.length_b   1.000
_cell.length_c   1.000
_cell.angle_alpha   90.00
_cell.angle_beta   90.00
_cell.angle_gamma   90.00
#
_symmetry.space_group_name_H-M   'P 1'
#
loop_
_entity.id
_entity.type
_entity.pdbx_description
1 polymer ?
#
loop_
_entity_poly.entity_id
_entity_poly.type
_entity_poly.pdbx_seq_one_letter_code
_entity_poly.pdbx_strand_id
1 'polypeptide(L)'
;MKRYAAPLLYLSPERSYKQYVVELAGGKVTNFFPLTEEIESTVWLNGIIILSSIPQYTLSKDTSFEIIIADLCCKSTDGNIAYYLSGIDLTTKTLLPDASLVRL
;
A
#
# COMPACT_ATOMS: atom_id res chain seq x y z
N MET A 1 -16.16 -8.33 1.38
CA MET A 1 -14.80 -8.05 0.87
C MET A 1 -14.65 -6.55 0.77
N LYS A 2 -13.49 -5.99 1.08
CA LYS A 2 -13.21 -4.55 0.96
C LYS A 2 -12.25 -4.32 -0.19
N ARG A 3 -12.43 -3.21 -0.92
CA ARG A 3 -11.59 -2.84 -2.06
C ARG A 3 -11.01 -1.46 -1.86
N TYR A 4 -9.71 -1.37 -2.05
CA TYR A 4 -8.97 -0.12 -1.98
C TYR A 4 -8.19 0.05 -3.26
N ALA A 5 -8.28 1.21 -3.88
CA ALA A 5 -7.47 1.59 -5.03
C ALA A 5 -6.52 2.71 -4.64
N ALA A 6 -5.31 2.69 -5.18
CA ALA A 6 -4.34 3.74 -4.95
C ALA A 6 -3.55 4.09 -6.22
N PRO A 7 -3.03 5.33 -6.32
CA PRO A 7 -2.11 5.73 -7.36
C PRO A 7 -0.92 4.78 -7.56
N LEU A 8 -0.39 4.24 -6.46
CA LEU A 8 0.70 3.26 -6.49
C LEU A 8 0.45 2.10 -5.52
N LEU A 9 0.80 0.90 -5.98
CA LEU A 9 0.88 -0.32 -5.19
C LEU A 9 2.31 -0.86 -5.24
N TYR A 10 2.94 -1.10 -4.09
CA TYR A 10 4.26 -1.71 -3.99
C TYR A 10 4.17 -3.18 -3.58
N LEU A 11 4.84 -4.04 -4.36
CA LEU A 11 5.07 -5.46 -4.03
C LEU A 11 6.54 -5.69 -3.65
N SER A 12 7.46 -4.97 -4.29
CA SER A 12 8.87 -4.94 -3.91
C SER A 12 9.43 -3.53 -4.10
N PRO A 13 10.62 -3.21 -3.54
CA PRO A 13 11.25 -1.91 -3.76
C PRO A 13 11.44 -1.55 -5.24
N GLU A 14 11.60 -2.56 -6.09
CA GLU A 14 11.77 -2.41 -7.54
C GLU A 14 10.47 -2.64 -8.33
N ARG A 15 9.40 -3.12 -7.69
CA ARG A 15 8.15 -3.50 -8.35
C ARG A 15 6.97 -2.76 -7.75
N SER A 16 6.64 -1.65 -8.41
CA SER A 16 5.43 -0.87 -8.17
C SER A 16 4.48 -0.93 -9.36
N TYR A 17 3.18 -0.91 -9.09
CA TYR A 17 2.13 -0.83 -10.07
C TYR A 17 1.38 0.49 -9.95
N LYS A 18 0.98 1.07 -11.09
CA LYS A 18 0.22 2.31 -11.14
C LYS A 18 -1.27 2.02 -11.16
N GLN A 19 -2.05 2.77 -10.39
CA GLN A 19 -3.51 2.70 -10.33
C GLN A 19 -4.01 1.27 -10.16
N TYR A 20 -3.77 0.70 -8.98
CA TYR A 20 -4.09 -0.69 -8.69
C TYR A 20 -5.10 -0.81 -7.56
N VAL A 21 -5.96 -1.83 -7.68
CA VAL A 21 -6.91 -2.24 -6.65
C VAL A 21 -6.30 -3.36 -5.84
N VAL A 22 -6.53 -3.33 -4.53
CA VAL A 22 -6.27 -4.43 -3.60
C VAL A 22 -7.59 -4.86 -2.96
N GLU A 23 -7.89 -6.14 -3.03
CA GLU A 23 -9.04 -6.76 -2.37
C GLU A 23 -8.63 -7.41 -1.06
N LEU A 24 -9.42 -7.14 -0.02
CA LEU A 24 -9.21 -7.65 1.32
C LEU A 24 -10.40 -8.48 1.81
N ALA A 25 -10.11 -9.64 2.37
CA ALA A 25 -11.05 -10.46 3.13
C ALA A 25 -10.44 -10.81 4.50
N GLY A 26 -11.12 -10.46 5.59
CA GLY A 26 -10.61 -10.69 6.95
C GLY A 26 -9.29 -9.97 7.26
N GLY A 27 -9.01 -8.84 6.61
CA GLY A 27 -7.75 -8.09 6.77
C GLY A 27 -6.53 -8.72 6.08
N LYS A 28 -6.77 -9.69 5.17
CA LYS A 28 -5.74 -10.28 4.32
C LYS A 28 -6.03 -10.00 2.86
N VAL A 29 -4.97 -9.85 2.08
CA VAL A 29 -4.99 -9.67 0.63
C VAL A 29 -5.43 -10.97 -0.01
N THR A 30 -6.53 -10.90 -0.76
CA THR A 30 -7.03 -12.02 -1.56
C THR A 30 -6.72 -11.83 -3.04
N ASN A 31 -6.62 -10.59 -3.50
CA ASN A 31 -6.36 -10.26 -4.89
C ASN A 31 -5.83 -8.83 -5.03
N PHE A 32 -5.19 -8.54 -6.17
CA PHE A 32 -4.85 -7.19 -6.59
C PHE A 32 -4.73 -7.15 -8.11
N PHE A 33 -5.22 -6.08 -8.74
CA PHE A 33 -5.33 -5.99 -10.20
C PHE A 33 -5.37 -4.52 -10.66
N PRO A 34 -5.06 -4.22 -11.93
CA PRO A 34 -5.12 -2.86 -12.45
C PRO A 34 -6.53 -2.28 -12.36
N LEU A 35 -6.66 -1.02 -11.93
CA LEU A 35 -7.92 -0.28 -12.01
C LEU A 35 -8.09 0.21 -13.45
N THR A 36 -8.82 -0.56 -14.28
CA THR A 36 -9.11 -0.19 -15.68
C THR A 36 -10.39 0.62 -15.82
N GLU A 37 -11.35 0.42 -14.92
CA GLU A 37 -12.67 1.06 -14.92
C GLU A 37 -13.07 1.39 -13.48
N GLU A 38 -14.08 2.26 -13.30
CA GLU A 38 -14.64 2.50 -11.97
C GLU A 38 -15.38 1.25 -11.48
N ILE A 39 -14.92 0.69 -10.37
CA ILE A 39 -15.51 -0.51 -9.78
C ILE A 39 -16.31 -0.09 -8.55
N GLU A 40 -17.60 -0.42 -8.54
CA GLU A 40 -18.49 -0.14 -7.42
C GLU A 40 -17.90 -0.58 -6.07
N SER A 41 -18.11 0.25 -5.05
CA SER A 41 -17.65 0.00 -3.68
C SER A 41 -16.12 -0.09 -3.51
N THR A 42 -15.35 0.54 -4.41
CA THR A 42 -13.90 0.68 -4.28
C THR A 42 -13.54 2.04 -3.68
N VAL A 43 -12.79 2.04 -2.58
CA VAL A 43 -12.32 3.27 -1.93
C VAL A 43 -11.02 3.73 -2.58
N TRP A 44 -11.02 4.95 -3.14
CA TRP A 44 -9.81 5.56 -3.66
C TRP A 44 -8.99 6.21 -2.55
N LEU A 45 -7.73 5.81 -2.42
CA LEU A 45 -6.79 6.30 -1.42
C LEU A 45 -5.76 7.24 -2.08
N ASN A 46 -5.67 8.47 -1.58
CA ASN A 46 -4.67 9.45 -2.03
C ASN A 46 -3.31 9.19 -1.34
N GLY A 47 -2.65 8.09 -1.70
CA GLY A 47 -1.34 7.72 -1.19
C GLY A 47 -0.84 6.45 -1.85
N ILE A 48 -0.20 5.56 -1.09
CA ILE A 48 0.29 4.29 -1.63
C ILE A 48 -0.20 3.11 -0.80
N ILE A 49 -0.36 1.97 -1.47
CA ILE A 49 -0.57 0.68 -0.82
C ILE A 49 0.72 -0.12 -0.90
N ILE A 50 1.08 -0.81 0.18
CA ILE A 50 2.27 -1.66 0.28
C ILE A 50 1.81 -3.06 0.71
N LEU A 51 2.14 -4.08 -0.08
CA LEU A 51 1.89 -5.47 0.29
C LEU A 51 3.00 -5.97 1.20
N SER A 52 2.62 -6.54 2.34
CA SER A 52 3.56 -6.97 3.36
C SER A 52 3.18 -8.30 3.99
N SER A 53 4.19 -9.08 4.36
CA SER A 53 4.04 -10.27 5.21
C SER A 53 4.18 -9.95 6.70
N ILE A 54 4.49 -8.69 7.07
CA ILE A 54 4.72 -8.27 8.45
C ILE A 54 3.39 -7.85 9.09
N PRO A 55 2.84 -8.60 10.06
CA PRO A 55 1.48 -8.39 10.59
C PRO A 55 1.30 -7.05 11.33
N GLN A 56 2.39 -6.49 11.88
CA GLN A 56 2.38 -5.23 12.61
C GLN A 56 3.68 -4.47 12.37
N TYR A 57 3.56 -3.20 12.00
CA TYR A 57 4.67 -2.29 11.79
C TYR A 57 4.33 -0.92 12.37
N THR A 58 5.30 -0.25 13.00
CA THR A 58 5.12 1.08 13.57
C THR A 58 6.05 2.05 12.87
N LEU A 59 5.49 3.11 12.30
CA LEU A 59 6.25 4.16 11.65
C LEU A 59 7.06 4.94 12.71
N SER A 60 8.37 5.05 12.50
CA SER A 60 9.23 5.90 13.34
C SER A 60 9.41 7.28 12.70
N LYS A 61 9.65 8.31 13.52
CA LYS A 61 9.73 9.70 13.05
C LYS A 61 10.88 9.96 12.07
N ASP A 62 11.95 9.16 12.15
CA ASP A 62 13.16 9.30 11.34
C ASP A 62 13.19 8.34 10.14
N THR A 63 12.09 7.65 9.85
CA THR A 63 12.03 6.68 8.76
C THR A 63 11.81 7.39 7.41
N SER A 64 12.67 7.11 6.42
CA SER A 64 12.45 7.58 5.04
C SER A 64 11.54 6.62 4.26
N PHE A 65 11.03 7.10 3.12
CA PHE A 65 10.21 6.29 2.21
C PHE A 65 10.91 4.98 1.81
N GLU A 66 12.19 5.04 1.47
CA GLU A 66 12.98 3.89 1.01
C GLU A 66 13.07 2.80 2.08
N ILE A 67 13.23 3.20 3.34
CA ILE A 67 13.29 2.27 4.47
C ILE A 67 11.93 1.59 4.65
N ILE A 68 10.82 2.35 4.61
CA ILE A 68 9.46 1.78 4.72
C ILE A 68 9.24 0.71 3.64
N ILE A 69 9.60 1.03 2.40
CA ILE A 69 9.43 0.11 1.27
C ILE A 69 10.35 -1.11 1.42
N ALA A 70 11.59 -0.94 1.86
CA ALA A 70 12.54 -2.03 2.07
C ALA A 70 12.08 -2.98 3.19
N ASP A 71 11.57 -2.42 4.29
CA ASP A 71 11.10 -3.18 5.44
C ASP A 71 9.80 -3.95 5.16
N LEU A 72 8.82 -3.27 4.56
CA LEU A 72 7.47 -3.81 4.45
C LEU A 72 7.25 -4.69 3.22
N CYS A 73 7.90 -4.40 2.10
CA CYS A 73 7.59 -5.10 0.86
C CYS A 73 7.83 -6.61 0.95
N CYS A 74 6.91 -7.40 0.40
CA CYS A 74 7.09 -8.83 0.22
C CYS A 74 6.87 -9.27 -1.23
N LYS A 75 7.75 -10.14 -1.75
CA LYS A 75 7.66 -10.65 -3.13
C LYS A 75 6.49 -11.61 -3.39
N SER A 76 5.66 -11.91 -2.39
CA SER A 76 4.52 -12.84 -2.48
C SER A 76 3.21 -12.08 -2.29
N THR A 77 2.10 -12.74 -2.58
CA THR A 77 0.73 -12.21 -2.42
C THR A 77 -0.12 -13.10 -1.52
N ASP A 78 0.27 -14.37 -1.34
CA ASP A 78 -0.51 -15.35 -0.59
C ASP A 78 -0.49 -15.08 0.91
N GLY A 79 -1.67 -14.74 1.46
CA GLY A 79 -1.87 -14.56 2.89
C GLY A 79 -1.28 -13.27 3.47
N ASN A 80 -0.87 -12.33 2.61
CA ASN A 80 -0.26 -11.07 3.01
C ASN A 80 -1.28 -10.05 3.49
N ILE A 81 -0.78 -9.00 4.13
CA ILE A 81 -1.56 -7.84 4.53
C ILE A 81 -1.22 -6.65 3.65
N ALA A 82 -2.07 -5.62 3.69
CA ALA A 82 -1.84 -4.37 3.00
C ALA A 82 -1.71 -3.23 4.01
N TYR A 83 -0.69 -2.40 3.83
CA TYR A 83 -0.56 -1.12 4.50
C TYR A 83 -0.90 0.01 3.54
N TYR A 84 -1.60 1.01 4.05
CA TYR A 84 -1.80 2.30 3.41
C TYR A 84 -0.86 3.32 4.03
N LEU A 85 -0.04 3.95 3.20
CA LEU A 85 0.78 5.11 3.58
C LEU A 85 0.14 6.38 3.01
N SER A 86 -0.33 7.24 3.91
CA SER A 86 -0.84 8.59 3.61
C SER A 86 0.26 9.63 3.78
N GLY A 87 0.02 10.85 3.29
CA GLY A 87 0.93 11.98 3.51
C GLY A 87 2.28 11.79 2.81
N ILE A 88 2.26 11.38 1.54
CA ILE A 88 3.46 11.22 0.71
C ILE A 88 3.32 12.03 -0.58
N ASP A 89 4.37 12.76 -0.93
CA ASP A 89 4.49 13.31 -2.27
C ASP A 89 4.92 12.19 -3.23
N LEU A 90 4.00 11.77 -4.10
CA LEU A 90 4.23 10.68 -5.04
C LEU A 90 5.26 11.01 -6.13
N THR A 91 5.51 12.30 -6.38
CA THR A 91 6.45 12.76 -7.41
C THR A 91 7.88 12.67 -6.87
N THR A 92 8.10 13.22 -5.68
CA THR A 92 9.43 13.27 -5.04
C THR A 92 9.71 12.06 -4.15
N LYS A 93 8.68 11.25 -3.84
CA LYS A 93 8.71 10.14 -2.86
C LYS A 93 9.10 10.58 -1.45
N THR A 94 8.80 11.84 -1.11
CA THR A 94 9.11 12.41 0.21
C THR A 94 7.91 12.25 1.14
N LEU A 95 8.17 11.83 2.38
CA LEU A 95 7.14 11.79 3.42
C LEU A 95 6.84 13.21 3.93
N LEU A 96 5.56 13.54 4.03
CA LEU A 96 5.09 14.78 4.64
C LEU A 96 5.02 14.64 6.17
N PRO A 97 4.99 15.75 6.93
CA PRO A 97 4.97 15.70 8.39
C PRO A 97 3.74 14.98 8.99
N ASP A 98 2.65 14.90 8.24
CA ASP A 98 1.40 14.20 8.59
C ASP A 98 1.33 12.78 8.01
N ALA A 99 2.45 12.25 7.51
CA ALA A 99 2.53 10.90 6.99
C ALA A 99 2.10 9.88 8.06
N SER A 100 1.25 8.94 7.65
CA SER A 100 0.75 7.89 8.54
C SER A 100 0.70 6.57 7.81
N LEU A 101 1.00 5.50 8.54
CA LEU A 101 0.94 4.14 8.04
C LEU A 101 -0.14 3.37 8.78
N VAL A 102 -1.14 2.87 8.04
CA VAL A 102 -2.29 2.17 8.61
C VAL A 102 -2.47 0.84 7.91
N ARG A 103 -2.73 -0.23 8.67
CA ARG A 103 -3.11 -1.53 8.11
C ARG A 103 -4.56 -1.49 7.61
N LEU A 104 -4.78 -1.94 6.38
CA LEU A 104 -6.11 -2.00 5.73
C LEU A 104 -6.92 -3.25 6.10
#